data_AF-A0A662BQS0-F1
#
_entry.id   AF-A0A662BQS0-F1
#
_cell.length_a   1.000
_cell.length_b   1.000
_cell.length_c   1.000
_cell.angle_alpha   90.00
_cell.angle_beta   90.00
_cell.angle_gamma   90.00
#
_symmetry.space_group_name_H-M   'P 1'
#
loop_
_entity.id
_entity.type
_entity.pdbx_description
1 polymer ?
#
loop_
_entity_poly.entity_id
_entity_poly.type
_entity_poly.pdbx_seq_one_letter_code
_entity_poly.pdbx_strand_id
1 'polypeptide(L)'
;TWALITVVIYAIVVHLRLIPALKGIFTFNFLSLISFAAVIMTYFGVNFYLSGLHSYASGDPVPVPNAVYYAVITIIILANIAYIRDRKFEIKVE
;
A
#
# COMPACT_ATOMS: atom_id res chain seq x y z
N THR A 1 12.13 -15.19 -3.11
CA THR A 1 11.95 -14.59 -1.75
C THR A 1 10.96 -13.44 -1.77
N TRP A 2 11.15 -12.43 -2.63
CA TRP A 2 10.25 -11.27 -2.72
C TRP A 2 8.81 -11.61 -3.13
N ALA A 3 8.63 -12.57 -4.04
CA ALA A 3 7.31 -13.08 -4.40
C ALA A 3 6.56 -13.77 -3.24
N LEU A 4 7.26 -14.38 -2.28
CA LEU A 4 6.61 -14.96 -1.11
C LEU A 4 6.08 -13.86 -0.19
N ILE A 5 6.85 -12.79 0.00
CA ILE A 5 6.45 -11.63 0.82
C ILE A 5 5.21 -10.98 0.21
N THR A 6 5.16 -10.77 -1.11
CA THR A 6 3.97 -10.19 -1.76
C THR A 6 2.74 -11.06 -1.60
N VAL A 7 2.85 -12.37 -1.78
CA VAL A 7 1.74 -13.31 -1.59
C VAL A 7 1.25 -13.31 -0.14
N VAL A 8 2.15 -13.25 0.85
CA VAL A 8 1.78 -13.17 2.28
C VAL A 8 1.02 -11.87 2.57
N ILE A 9 1.46 -10.73 2.05
CA ILE A 9 0.77 -9.45 2.26
C ILE A 9 -0.64 -9.48 1.66
N TYR A 10 -0.79 -10.00 0.43
CA TYR A 10 -2.11 -10.17 -0.17
C TYR A 10 -3.00 -11.13 0.63
N ALA A 11 -2.43 -12.25 1.08
CA ALA A 11 -3.17 -13.23 1.90
C ALA A 11 -3.69 -12.59 3.20
N ILE A 12 -2.90 -11.72 3.84
CA ILE A 12 -3.33 -10.97 5.03
C ILE A 12 -4.50 -10.05 4.68
N VAL A 13 -4.41 -9.24 3.62
CA VAL A 13 -5.51 -8.33 3.24
C VAL A 13 -6.80 -9.09 2.95
N VAL A 14 -6.71 -10.22 2.26
CA VAL A 14 -7.87 -11.08 1.99
C VAL A 14 -8.40 -11.73 3.27
N HIS A 15 -7.52 -12.14 4.19
CA HIS A 15 -7.92 -12.71 5.48
C HIS A 15 -8.66 -11.69 6.36
N LEU A 16 -8.19 -10.44 6.39
CA LEU A 16 -8.85 -9.36 7.13
C LEU A 16 -10.26 -9.06 6.62
N ARG A 17 -10.55 -9.33 5.33
CA ARG A 17 -11.91 -9.25 4.77
C ARG A 17 -12.88 -10.24 5.41
N LEU A 18 -12.40 -11.35 5.97
CA LEU A 18 -13.28 -12.35 6.59
C LEU A 18 -13.69 -11.97 8.03
N ILE A 19 -12.95 -11.05 8.66
CA ILE A 19 -13.17 -10.62 10.05
C ILE A 19 -14.29 -9.56 10.11
N PRO A 20 -15.42 -9.82 10.80
CA PRO A 20 -16.57 -8.91 10.84
C PRO A 20 -16.24 -7.49 11.29
N ALA A 21 -15.31 -7.34 12.23
CA ALA A 21 -14.86 -6.05 12.75
C ALA A 21 -14.08 -5.20 11.72
N LEU A 22 -13.57 -5.80 10.64
CA LEU A 22 -12.72 -5.15 9.64
C LEU A 22 -13.31 -5.20 8.23
N LYS A 23 -14.58 -5.62 8.09
CA LYS A 23 -15.31 -5.74 6.81
C LYS A 23 -15.72 -4.40 6.17
N GLY A 24 -15.30 -3.27 6.75
CA GLY A 24 -15.58 -1.93 6.21
C GLY A 24 -15.02 -1.74 4.80
N ILE A 25 -15.82 -1.07 3.95
CA ILE A 25 -15.44 -0.79 2.56
C ILE A 25 -14.16 0.05 2.53
N PHE A 26 -14.07 1.08 3.39
CA PHE A 26 -12.85 1.87 3.53
C PHE A 26 -11.64 1.02 3.92
N THR A 27 -11.75 0.24 5.01
CA THR A 27 -10.65 -0.59 5.52
C THR A 27 -10.13 -1.55 4.45
N PHE A 28 -11.01 -2.21 3.70
CA PHE A 28 -10.60 -3.11 2.62
C PHE A 28 -9.87 -2.40 1.48
N ASN A 29 -10.39 -1.26 1.02
CA ASN A 29 -9.75 -0.48 -0.05
C ASN A 29 -8.40 0.11 0.39
N PHE A 30 -8.32 0.61 1.62
CA PHE A 30 -7.09 1.15 2.19
C PHE A 30 -6.01 0.08 2.35
N LEU A 31 -6.35 -1.09 2.90
CA LEU A 31 -5.43 -2.22 3.00
C LEU A 31 -4.97 -2.74 1.63
N SER A 32 -5.88 -2.78 0.65
CA SER A 32 -5.54 -3.16 -0.74
C SER A 32 -4.53 -2.20 -1.36
N LEU A 33 -4.65 -0.89 -1.09
CA LEU A 33 -3.69 0.12 -1.53
C LEU A 33 -2.32 -0.07 -0.87
N ILE A 34 -2.27 -0.37 0.43
CA ILE A 34 -1.02 -0.68 1.14
C ILE A 34 -0.38 -1.94 0.57
N SER A 35 -1.17 -2.99 0.31
CA SER A 35 -0.67 -4.23 -0.30
C SER A 35 -0.05 -3.96 -1.66
N PHE A 36 -0.70 -3.13 -2.48
CA PHE A 36 -0.15 -2.73 -3.78
C PHE A 36 1.15 -1.93 -3.65
N ALA A 37 1.22 -0.99 -2.70
CA ALA A 37 2.46 -0.25 -2.41
C ALA A 37 3.60 -1.19 -1.97
N ALA A 38 3.30 -2.24 -1.21
CA ALA A 38 4.29 -3.24 -0.84
C ALA A 38 4.80 -4.06 -2.04
N VAL A 39 3.96 -4.35 -3.04
CA VAL A 39 4.41 -4.96 -4.30
C VAL A 39 5.36 -4.03 -5.04
N ILE A 40 5.04 -2.74 -5.14
CA ILE A 40 5.92 -1.74 -5.75
C ILE A 40 7.25 -1.65 -5.00
N MET A 41 7.23 -1.66 -3.66
CA MET A 41 8.44 -1.63 -2.83
C MET A 41 9.29 -2.90 -3.01
N THR A 42 8.68 -4.07 -3.07
CA THR A 42 9.41 -5.34 -3.25
C THR A 42 9.96 -5.50 -4.67
N TYR A 43 9.32 -4.90 -5.68
CA TYR A 43 9.81 -4.90 -7.06
C TYR A 43 10.84 -3.79 -7.34
N PHE A 44 10.56 -2.54 -6.98
CA PHE A 44 11.48 -1.42 -7.25
C PHE A 44 12.32 -1.06 -6.02
N GLY A 45 11.67 -0.89 -4.87
CA GLY A 45 12.33 -0.48 -3.62
C GLY A 45 13.56 -1.31 -3.28
N VAL A 46 13.39 -2.63 -3.24
CA VAL A 46 14.47 -3.55 -2.91
C VAL A 46 15.58 -3.58 -3.96
N ASN A 47 15.22 -3.52 -5.24
CA ASN A 47 16.18 -3.70 -6.33
C ASN A 47 17.01 -2.44 -6.62
N PHE A 48 16.53 -1.26 -6.23
CA PHE A 48 17.17 0.02 -6.53
C PHE A 48 17.54 0.86 -5.30
N TYR A 49 16.87 0.69 -4.16
CA TYR A 49 17.02 1.56 -2.99
C TYR A 49 17.53 0.85 -1.73
N LEU A 50 17.42 -0.48 -1.66
CA LEU A 50 18.04 -1.28 -0.60
C LEU A 50 19.32 -1.93 -1.15
N SER A 51 20.40 -1.88 -0.37
CA SER A 51 21.65 -2.57 -0.69
C SER A 51 21.56 -4.05 -0.29
N GLY A 52 21.89 -4.96 -1.21
CA GLY A 52 21.85 -6.40 -0.96
C GLY A 52 22.35 -7.23 -2.16
N LEU A 53 22.57 -8.53 -1.95
CA LEU A 53 23.14 -9.50 -2.92
C LEU A 53 22.38 -9.65 -4.26
N HIS A 54 21.19 -9.08 -4.39
CA HIS A 54 20.37 -9.08 -5.61
C HIS A 54 20.05 -7.65 -6.12
N SER A 55 20.65 -6.62 -5.52
CA SER A 55 20.45 -5.24 -5.94
C SER A 55 21.26 -4.99 -7.22
N TYR A 56 20.55 -4.79 -8.33
CA TYR A 56 21.17 -4.46 -9.62
C TYR A 56 21.78 -3.04 -9.61
N ALA A 57 21.38 -2.21 -8.65
CA ALA A 57 21.95 -0.89 -8.40
C ALA A 57 23.09 -0.98 -7.36
N SER A 58 24.23 -1.54 -7.75
CA SER A 58 25.46 -1.51 -6.93
C SER A 58 26.26 -0.20 -7.06
N GLY A 59 25.60 0.89 -7.46
CA GLY A 59 26.17 2.23 -7.62
C GLY A 59 25.34 3.29 -6.86
N ASP A 60 25.49 4.57 -7.21
CA ASP A 60 24.70 5.63 -6.58
C ASP A 60 23.19 5.36 -6.75
N PRO A 61 22.38 5.47 -5.68
CA PRO A 61 20.94 5.25 -5.76
C PRO A 61 20.35 6.18 -6.81
N VAL A 62 19.63 5.62 -7.79
CA VAL A 62 18.84 6.43 -8.71
C VAL A 62 17.85 7.25 -7.88
N PRO A 63 17.85 8.59 -7.99
CA PRO A 63 16.96 9.41 -7.20
C PRO A 63 15.51 9.06 -7.51
N VAL A 64 14.68 8.95 -6.46
CA VAL A 64 13.25 8.67 -6.60
C VAL A 64 12.63 9.76 -7.49
N PRO A 65 11.91 9.40 -8.57
CA PRO A 65 11.27 10.39 -9.41
C PRO A 65 10.31 11.28 -8.60
N ASN A 66 10.32 12.59 -8.85
CA ASN A 66 9.45 13.56 -8.18
C ASN A 66 7.95 13.17 -8.23
N ALA A 67 7.55 12.48 -9.31
CA ALA A 67 6.21 11.93 -9.49
C ALA A 67 5.75 11.02 -8.34
N VAL A 68 6.66 10.25 -7.73
CA VAL A 68 6.34 9.34 -6.63
C VAL A 68 5.93 10.13 -5.39
N TYR A 69 6.63 11.22 -5.07
CA TYR A 69 6.28 12.08 -3.94
C TYR A 69 4.90 12.72 -4.12
N TYR A 70 4.59 13.21 -5.32
CA TYR A 70 3.26 13.73 -5.63
C TYR A 70 2.19 12.65 -5.50
N ALA A 71 2.43 11.43 -6.02
CA ALA A 71 1.51 10.32 -5.91
C ALA A 71 1.22 9.93 -4.45
N VAL A 72 2.24 9.87 -3.59
CA VAL A 72 2.08 9.58 -2.16
C VAL A 72 1.25 10.66 -1.47
N ILE A 73 1.51 11.93 -1.74
CA ILE A 73 0.73 13.05 -1.18
C ILE A 73 -0.73 12.95 -1.62
N THR A 74 -0.98 12.73 -2.92
CA THR A 74 -2.34 12.56 -3.45
C THR A 74 -3.05 11.37 -2.81
N ILE A 75 -2.37 10.23 -2.65
CA ILE A 75 -2.92 9.05 -1.98
C ILE A 75 -3.29 9.35 -0.52
N ILE A 76 -2.42 10.04 0.23
CA ILE A 76 -2.69 10.39 1.63
C ILE A 76 -3.92 11.31 1.72
N ILE A 77 -4.00 12.33 0.85
CA ILE A 77 -5.15 13.24 0.82
C ILE A 77 -6.43 12.46 0.49
N LEU A 78 -6.40 11.61 -0.54
CA LEU A 78 -7.54 10.79 -0.93
C LEU A 78 -7.96 9.82 0.18
N ALA A 79 -7.02 9.20 0.88
CA ALA A 79 -7.29 8.31 2.00
C ALA A 79 -7.97 9.07 3.17
N ASN A 80 -7.50 10.27 3.50
CA ASN A 80 -8.12 11.12 4.53
C ASN A 80 -9.54 11.55 4.14
N ILE A 81 -9.74 11.99 2.90
CA ILE A 81 -11.08 12.36 2.38
C ILE A 81 -12.01 11.14 2.40
N ALA A 82 -11.54 9.98 1.95
CA ALA A 82 -12.29 8.75 1.94
C ALA A 82 -12.69 8.32 3.36
N TYR A 83 -11.78 8.45 4.33
CA TYR A 83 -12.07 8.13 5.74
C TYR A 83 -13.16 9.02 6.33
N ILE A 84 -13.08 10.34 6.12
CA ILE A 84 -14.10 11.28 6.60
C ILE A 84 -15.45 10.98 5.93
N ARG A 85 -15.43 10.63 4.64
CA ARG A 85 -16.63 10.33 3.88
C ARG A 85 -17.29 9.04 4.36
N ASP A 86 -16.52 7.98 4.57
CA ASP A 86 -17.00 6.68 5.05
C ASP A 86 -17.74 6.82 6.39
N ARG A 87 -17.14 7.54 7.36
CA ARG A 87 -17.80 7.83 8.64
C ARG A 87 -19.09 8.65 8.49
N LYS A 88 -19.18 9.53 7.50
CA LYS A 88 -20.39 10.34 7.24
C LYS A 88 -21.51 9.52 6.55
N PHE A 89 -21.16 8.47 5.82
CA PHE A 89 -22.13 7.54 5.23
C PHE A 89 -22.69 6.58 6.27
N GLU A 90 -21.90 6.09 7.21
CA GLU A 90 -22.38 5.23 8.30
C GLU A 90 -23.37 5.96 9.24
N ILE A 91 -23.17 7.27 9.50
CA ILE A 91 -24.06 8.09 10.34
C ILE A 91 -25.41 8.40 9.68
N LYS A 92 -25.54 8.25 8.35
CA LYS A 92 -26.77 8.58 7.60
C LYS A 92 -27.73 7.39 7.41
N VAL A 93 -27.39 6.23 7.94
CA VAL A 93 -28.20 4.99 7.78
C VAL A 93 -29.15 4.76 8.96
N GLU A 94 -29.24 5.69 9.92
CA GLU A 94 -30.28 5.72 10.95
C GLU A 94 -31.50 6.56 10.53
#